data_AF-A0A8J8QAM5-F1
#
_entry.id   AF-A0A8J8QAM5-F1
#
_cell.length_a   1.000
_cell.length_b   1.000
_cell.length_c   1.000
_cell.angle_alpha   90.00
_cell.angle_beta   90.00
_cell.angle_gamma   90.00
#
_symmetry.space_group_name_H-M   'P 1'
#
loop_
_entity.id
_entity.type
_entity.pdbx_description
1 polymer ?
#
loop_
_entity_poly.entity_id
_entity_poly.type
_entity_poly.pdbx_seq_one_letter_code
_entity_poly.pdbx_strand_id
1 'polypeptide(L)' 'MTTDKRPNSWSDPEYVSGIVGVIATGTLFLYSALVDSAPSVETIGFIVLWIFLPMGLAYEIAQRRG' A
#
# COMPACT_ATOMS: atom_id res chain seq x y z
N MET A 1 17.85 26.73 -17.10
CA MET A 1 17.06 25.76 -16.33
C MET A 1 17.05 24.44 -17.08
N THR A 2 17.83 23.45 -16.64
CA THR A 2 17.60 22.06 -17.05
C THR A 2 16.33 21.62 -16.33
N THR A 3 15.25 21.37 -17.06
CA THR A 3 14.06 20.75 -16.50
C THR A 3 14.50 19.38 -15.99
N ASP A 4 14.59 19.27 -14.67
CA ASP A 4 15.01 18.06 -13.96
C ASP A 4 13.92 17.01 -14.19
N LYS A 5 13.97 16.34 -15.35
CA LYS A 5 13.01 15.33 -15.77
C LYS A 5 13.37 14.03 -15.03
N ARG A 6 13.41 14.08 -13.69
CA ARG A 6 13.36 12.86 -12.90
C ARG A 6 12.07 12.16 -13.32
N PRO A 7 12.13 10.88 -13.76
CA PRO A 7 10.91 10.11 -13.91
C PRO A 7 10.17 10.24 -12.58
N ASN A 8 8.95 10.75 -12.61
CA ASN A 8 8.15 10.83 -11.40
C ASN A 8 7.83 9.39 -10.99
N SER A 9 8.63 8.81 -10.10
CA SER A 9 8.49 7.40 -9.69
C SER A 9 7.13 7.13 -9.05
N TRP A 10 6.46 8.18 -8.56
CA TRP A 10 5.07 8.12 -8.09
C TRP A 10 4.03 7.88 -9.20
N SER A 11 4.42 8.01 -10.47
CA SER A 11 3.62 7.63 -11.63
C SER A 11 3.94 6.21 -12.11
N ASP A 12 4.98 5.58 -11.57
CA ASP A 12 5.32 4.19 -11.88
C ASP A 12 4.47 3.24 -11.01
N PRO A 13 3.58 2.44 -11.61
CA PRO A 13 2.71 1.53 -10.86
C PRO A 13 3.48 0.45 -10.10
N GLU A 14 4.65 0.03 -10.57
CA GLU A 14 5.48 -0.99 -9.91
C GLU A 14 6.10 -0.40 -8.62
N TYR A 15 6.58 0.84 -8.67
CA TYR A 15 7.11 1.54 -7.51
C TYR A 15 6.04 1.79 -6.44
N VAL A 16 4.86 2.27 -6.85
CA VAL A 16 3.75 2.57 -5.92
C VAL A 16 3.21 1.29 -5.28
N SER A 17 3.03 0.21 -6.05
CA SER A 17 2.57 -1.07 -5.51
C SER A 17 3.58 -1.68 -4.54
N GLY A 18 4.88 -1.55 -4.80
CA GLY A 18 5.94 -1.94 -3.87
C GLY A 18 5.87 -1.20 -2.54
N ILE A 19 5.71 0.13 -2.56
CA ILE A 19 5.55 0.94 -1.34
C ILE A 19 4.31 0.52 -0.55
N VAL A 20 3.16 0.35 -1.22
CA VAL A 20 1.92 -0.06 -0.57
C VAL A 20 2.06 -1.45 0.07
N GLY A 21 2.72 -2.39 -0.61
CA GLY A 21 3.01 -3.72 -0.07
C GLY A 21 3.90 -3.70 1.18
N VAL A 22 4.94 -2.85 1.20
CA VAL A 22 5.81 -2.68 2.38
C VAL A 22 5.03 -2.11 3.56
N ILE A 23 4.22 -1.06 3.34
CA ILE A 23 3.39 -0.44 4.39
C ILE A 23 2.41 -1.47 4.94
N ALA A 24 1.69 -2.18 4.07
CA ALA A 24 0.74 -3.22 4.43
C ALA A 24 1.36 -4.32 5.30
N THR A 25 2.51 -4.84 4.87
CA THR A 25 3.23 -5.90 5.61
C THR A 25 3.71 -5.39 6.97
N GLY A 26 4.26 -4.17 7.02
CA GLY A 26 4.69 -3.53 8.26
C GLY A 26 3.53 -3.30 9.24
N THR A 27 2.38 -2.84 8.76
CA THR A 27 1.17 -2.66 9.58
C THR A 27 0.67 -3.98 10.14
N LEU A 28 0.62 -5.05 9.33
CA LEU A 28 0.20 -6.37 9.80
C LEU A 28 1.14 -6.92 10.88
N PHE A 29 2.45 -6.78 10.67
CA PHE A 29 3.47 -7.23 11.62
C PHE A 29 3.39 -6.45 12.95
N LEU A 30 3.29 -5.12 12.88
CA LEU A 30 3.10 -4.26 14.06
C LEU A 30 1.83 -4.59 14.82
N TYR A 31 0.72 -4.76 14.11
CA TYR A 31 -0.56 -5.11 14.73
C TYR A 31 -0.45 -6.45 15.47
N SER A 32 0.13 -7.48 14.83
CA SER A 32 0.33 -8.79 15.47
C SER A 32 1.24 -8.74 16.69
N ALA A 33 2.15 -7.77 16.78
CA ALA A 33 3.01 -7.58 17.96
C ALA A 33 2.32 -6.82 19.10
N LEU A 34 1.26 -6.06 18.79
CA LEU A 34 0.51 -5.24 19.75
C LEU A 34 -0.64 -6.01 20.43
N VAL A 35 -1.16 -7.08 19.81
CA VAL A 35 -2.24 -7.88 20.39
C VAL A 35 -1.71 -9.11 21.13
N ASP A 36 -2.10 -9.26 22.40
CA ASP A 36 -1.75 -10.40 23.27
C ASP A 36 -2.40 -11.73 22.85
N SER A 37 -3.30 -11.72 21.85
CA SER A 37 -4.02 -12.89 21.36
C SER A 37 -4.09 -12.86 19.84
N ALA A 38 -4.09 -14.05 19.21
CA ALA A 38 -4.18 -14.16 17.76
C ALA A 38 -5.41 -13.38 17.25
N PRO A 39 -5.23 -12.47 16.28
CA PRO A 39 -6.32 -11.63 15.81
C PRO A 39 -7.42 -12.46 15.15
N SER A 40 -8.67 -12.05 15.36
CA SER A 40 -9.81 -12.77 14.80
C SER A 40 -9.79 -12.71 13.28
N VAL A 41 -10.41 -13.71 12.63
CA VAL A 41 -10.56 -13.74 11.16
C VAL A 41 -11.22 -12.47 10.63
N GLU A 42 -12.16 -11.90 11.40
CA GLU A 42 -12.84 -10.65 11.08
C GLU A 42 -11.89 -9.45 11.10
N THR A 43 -10.98 -9.39 12.08
CA THR A 43 -9.96 -8.34 12.13
C THR A 43 -8.93 -8.48 11.01
N ILE A 44 -8.51 -9.70 10.69
CA ILE A 44 -7.63 -9.97 9.54
C ILE A 44 -8.30 -9.50 8.25
N GLY A 45 -9.57 -9.86 8.04
CA GLY A 45 -10.35 -9.42 6.88
C GLY A 45 -10.46 -7.89 6.78
N PHE A 46 -10.69 -7.21 7.91
CA PHE A 46 -10.75 -5.75 7.96
C PHE A 46 -9.41 -5.09 7.60
N ILE A 47 -8.29 -5.60 8.10
CA ILE A 47 -6.93 -5.12 7.77
C ILE A 47 -6.64 -5.32 6.28
N VAL A 48 -6.96 -6.50 5.75
CA VAL A 48 -6.79 -6.83 4.33
C VAL A 48 -7.61 -5.88 3.45
N LEU A 49 -8.87 -5.61 3.79
CA LEU A 49 -9.70 -4.61 3.10
C LEU A 49 -9.07 -3.21 3.15
N TRP A 50 -8.58 -2.81 4.32
CA TRP A 50 -7.91 -1.52 4.52
C TRP A 50 -6.60 -1.37 3.75
N ILE A 51 -5.95 -2.48 3.39
CA ILE A 51 -4.76 -2.50 2.53
C ILE A 51 -5.17 -2.44 1.04
N PHE A 52 -6.14 -3.27 0.63
CA PHE A 52 -6.54 -3.37 -0.76
C PHE A 52 -7.28 -2.13 -1.28
N LEU A 53 -8.00 -1.40 -0.42
CA LEU A 53 -8.65 -0.14 -0.77
C LEU A 53 -7.67 0.93 -1.28
N PRO A 54 -6.65 1.35 -0.51
CA PRO A 54 -5.67 2.33 -0.97
C PRO A 54 -4.77 1.77 -2.08
N MET A 55 -4.47 0.46 -2.09
CA MET A 55 -3.73 -0.18 -3.19
C MET A 55 -4.50 -0.07 -4.51
N GLY A 56 -5.78 -0.46 -4.52
CA GLY A 56 -6.64 -0.38 -5.69
C GLY A 56 -6.85 1.07 -6.13
N LEU A 57 -7.05 2.00 -5.19
CA LEU A 57 -7.16 3.42 -5.50
C LEU A 57 -5.88 3.97 -6.16
N ALA A 58 -4.71 3.60 -5.64
CA ALA A 58 -3.43 4.02 -6.20
C ALA A 58 -3.20 3.43 -7.61
N TYR A 59 -3.49 2.13 -7.79
CA TYR A 59 -3.43 1.47 -9.09
C TYR A 59 -4.34 2.14 -10.11
N GLU A 60 -5.59 2.42 -9.72
CA GLU A 60 -6.59 3.01 -10.59
C GLU A 60 -6.25 4.46 -10.98
N ILE A 61 -5.69 5.24 -10.04
CA ILE A 61 -5.20 6.60 -10.31
C ILE A 61 -3.98 6.57 -11.24
N ALA A 62 -3.04 5.66 -11.02
CA ALA A 62 -1.88 5.48 -11.88
C ALA A 62 -2.31 5.08 -13.30
N GLN A 63 -3.22 4.12 -13.44
CA GLN A 63 -3.73 3.66 -14.73
C GLN A 63 -4.51 4.73 -15.50
N ARG A 64 -5.23 5.62 -14.81
CA ARG A 64 -6.04 6.68 -15.45
C ARG A 64 -5.24 7.95 -15.80
N ARG A 65 -4.04 8.11 -15.25
CA ARG A 65 -3.20 9.31 -15.44
C ARG A 65 -1.82 9.05 -16.05
N GLY A 66 -1.44 7.78 -16.25
CA GLY A 66 -0.38 7.36 -17.17
C GLY A 66 -0.89 7.31 -18.60
#